data_AF-A0A928XY32-F1
#
_entry.id   AF-A0A928XY32-F1
#
_cell.length_a   1.000
_cell.length_b   1.000
_cell.length_c   1.000
_cell.angle_alpha   90.00
_cell.angle_beta   90.00
_cell.angle_gamma   90.00
#
_symmetry.space_group_name_H-M   'P 1'
#
loop_
_entity.id
_entity.type
_entity.pdbx_description
1 polymer ?
#
loop_
_entity_poly.entity_id
_entity_poly.type
_entity_poly.pdbx_seq_one_letter_code
_entity_poly.pdbx_strand_id
1 'polypeptide(L)'
;MLKEAAQPTVQTGTRRLGLTIALLAAAFIALFGRAGDARAGLAWCATDPIISVNGQEISVWINVPADRVADVEEAVIVFHVPRNADVDVVYVDQSLFPERVVIKKDLPYWKEGWGPLVVWGSLSIEAEGRPFRAAVEVIDAVGAEWYFGASYRDISFRARASR
;
A
#
# COMPACT_ATOMS: atom_id res chain seq x y z
N MET A 1 -67.27 37.71 31.15
CA MET A 1 -66.64 37.96 29.84
C MET A 1 -65.17 37.59 29.93
N LEU A 2 -64.80 36.37 29.56
CA LEU A 2 -63.42 35.96 29.35
C LEU A 2 -63.39 35.26 27.98
N LYS A 3 -62.57 35.79 27.08
CA LYS A 3 -62.50 35.40 25.68
C LYS A 3 -61.33 34.41 25.56
N GLU A 4 -61.66 33.13 25.37
CA GLU A 4 -60.72 32.04 25.21
C GLU A 4 -60.05 32.14 23.83
N ALA A 5 -58.71 32.17 23.80
CA ALA A 5 -57.93 32.26 22.57
C ALA A 5 -57.49 30.85 22.14
N ALA A 6 -57.97 30.40 20.99
CA ALA A 6 -57.59 29.13 20.38
C ALA A 6 -56.16 29.18 19.82
N GLN A 7 -55.36 28.15 20.12
CA GLN A 7 -54.02 27.97 19.56
C GLN A 7 -54.05 27.25 18.20
N PRO A 8 -53.22 27.64 17.23
CA PRO A 8 -53.15 26.99 15.93
C PRO A 8 -52.35 25.67 16.00
N THR A 9 -52.99 24.59 15.58
CA THR A 9 -52.34 23.29 15.29
C THR A 9 -51.52 23.37 14.00
N VAL A 10 -50.19 23.30 14.13
CA VAL A 10 -49.26 23.17 13.01
C VAL A 10 -49.32 21.73 12.48
N GLN A 11 -49.96 21.52 11.32
CA GLN A 11 -49.94 20.24 10.64
C GLN A 11 -48.61 20.02 9.93
N THR A 12 -47.94 18.95 10.33
CA THR A 12 -46.60 18.54 9.92
C THR A 12 -46.58 18.05 8.47
N GLY A 13 -46.07 18.87 7.55
CA GLY A 13 -45.82 18.51 6.14
C GLY A 13 -44.54 17.68 5.94
N THR A 14 -44.33 16.60 6.69
CA THR A 14 -43.08 15.83 6.70
C THR A 14 -42.97 14.76 5.60
N ARG A 15 -44.06 14.42 4.90
CA ARG A 15 -44.08 13.25 3.99
C ARG A 15 -43.44 13.47 2.62
N ARG A 16 -43.40 14.71 2.10
CA ARG A 16 -42.87 14.96 0.74
C ARG A 16 -41.37 15.27 0.72
N LEU A 17 -40.80 15.73 1.83
CA LEU A 17 -39.39 16.08 1.92
C LEU A 17 -38.47 14.85 1.97
N GLY A 18 -38.92 13.75 2.57
CA GLY A 18 -38.14 12.52 2.68
C GLY A 18 -37.85 11.84 1.33
N LEU A 19 -38.78 11.95 0.37
CA LEU A 19 -38.63 11.30 -0.94
C LEU A 19 -37.50 11.94 -1.78
N THR A 20 -37.39 13.27 -1.73
CA THR A 20 -36.37 14.03 -2.47
C THR A 20 -34.97 13.75 -1.93
N ILE A 21 -34.82 13.65 -0.60
CA ILE A 21 -33.54 13.34 0.03
C ILE A 21 -33.09 11.91 -0.33
N ALA A 22 -34.02 10.95 -0.35
CA ALA A 22 -33.71 9.57 -0.73
C ALA A 22 -33.24 9.45 -2.20
N LEU A 23 -33.88 10.18 -3.12
CA LEU A 23 -33.49 10.20 -4.54
C LEU A 23 -32.12 10.84 -4.76
N LEU A 24 -31.81 11.93 -4.05
CA LEU A 24 -30.49 12.58 -4.13
C LEU A 24 -29.39 11.68 -3.55
N ALA A 25 -29.64 10.98 -2.45
CA ALA A 25 -28.68 10.04 -1.87
C ALA A 25 -28.40 8.87 -2.83
N ALA A 26 -29.43 8.32 -3.47
CA ALA A 26 -29.27 7.24 -4.45
C ALA A 26 -28.49 7.69 -5.70
N ALA A 27 -28.76 8.90 -6.21
CA ALA A 27 -28.01 9.48 -7.32
C ALA A 27 -26.53 9.71 -6.95
N PHE A 28 -26.26 10.19 -5.74
CA PHE A 28 -24.90 10.39 -5.25
C PHE A 28 -24.15 9.05 -5.13
N ILE A 29 -24.78 8.01 -4.60
CA ILE A 29 -24.19 6.66 -4.55
C ILE A 29 -23.98 6.09 -5.97
N ALA A 30 -24.86 6.35 -6.93
CA ALA A 30 -24.66 5.88 -8.30
C ALA A 30 -23.50 6.61 -9.02
N LEU A 31 -23.31 7.91 -8.75
CA LEU A 31 -22.24 8.73 -9.32
C LEU A 31 -20.87 8.45 -8.69
N PHE A 32 -20.82 8.17 -7.39
CA PHE A 32 -19.57 8.03 -6.64
C PHE A 32 -19.29 6.59 -6.14
N GLY A 33 -20.26 5.69 -6.24
CA GLY A 33 -20.21 4.31 -5.72
C GLY A 33 -19.55 3.31 -6.66
N ARG A 34 -18.63 3.74 -7.52
CA ARG A 34 -17.64 2.81 -8.08
C ARG A 34 -16.66 2.42 -6.98
N ALA A 35 -17.12 1.59 -6.05
CA ALA A 35 -16.24 0.85 -5.18
C ALA A 35 -15.36 0.00 -6.10
N GLY A 36 -14.06 0.30 -6.16
CA GLY A 36 -13.09 -0.59 -6.78
C GLY A 36 -13.23 -1.97 -6.15
N ASP A 37 -12.98 -3.04 -6.91
CA ASP A 37 -13.04 -4.41 -6.43
C ASP A 37 -12.27 -4.51 -5.10
N ALA A 38 -13.00 -4.63 -3.99
CA ALA A 38 -12.42 -5.05 -2.72
C ALA A 38 -12.05 -6.52 -2.91
N ARG A 39 -10.81 -6.78 -3.32
CA ARG A 39 -10.28 -8.13 -3.56
C ARG A 39 -10.00 -8.84 -2.24
N ALA A 40 -11.04 -9.04 -1.44
CA ALA A 40 -11.00 -9.79 -0.19
C ALA A 40 -10.85 -11.32 -0.40
N GLY A 41 -10.69 -11.78 -1.65
CA GLY A 41 -10.62 -13.21 -1.99
C GLY A 41 -9.23 -13.73 -2.35
N LEU A 42 -8.20 -12.88 -2.40
CA LEU A 42 -6.83 -13.32 -2.65
C LEU A 42 -6.14 -13.47 -1.30
N ALA A 43 -5.87 -14.71 -0.89
CA ALA A 43 -4.95 -14.97 0.20
C ALA A 43 -3.54 -14.62 -0.29
N TRP A 44 -2.87 -13.70 0.38
CA TRP A 44 -1.49 -13.31 0.08
C TRP A 44 -0.59 -13.92 1.14
N CYS A 45 0.55 -14.43 0.70
CA CYS A 45 1.64 -14.76 1.58
C CYS A 45 2.68 -13.64 1.50
N ALA A 46 3.16 -13.20 2.66
CA ALA A 46 4.14 -12.13 2.80
C ALA A 46 5.42 -12.69 3.41
N THR A 47 6.54 -12.13 2.99
CA THR A 47 7.89 -12.44 3.45
C THR A 47 8.75 -11.19 3.27
N ASP A 48 9.70 -10.98 4.17
CA ASP A 48 10.21 -9.64 4.46
C ASP A 48 11.74 -9.59 4.52
N PRO A 49 12.39 -8.85 3.62
CA PRO A 49 13.68 -8.29 3.96
C PRO A 49 13.51 -6.96 4.71
N ILE A 50 14.31 -6.81 5.76
CA ILE A 50 14.50 -5.57 6.49
C ILE A 50 15.92 -5.11 6.25
N ILE A 51 16.08 -3.87 5.78
CA ILE A 51 17.39 -3.22 5.66
C ILE A 51 17.45 -2.04 6.63
N SER A 52 18.63 -1.76 7.17
CA SER A 52 18.91 -0.52 7.90
C SER A 52 19.70 0.40 7.00
N VAL A 53 19.25 1.64 6.84
CA VAL A 53 19.93 2.68 6.07
C VAL A 53 20.20 3.87 6.99
N ASN A 54 21.46 4.13 7.30
CA ASN A 54 21.89 5.12 8.28
C ASN A 54 21.23 4.95 9.66
N GLY A 55 21.03 3.70 10.10
CA GLY A 55 20.43 3.37 11.39
C GLY A 55 18.90 3.33 11.39
N GLN A 56 18.26 3.50 10.24
CA GLN A 56 16.80 3.43 10.11
C GLN A 56 16.35 2.23 9.30
N GLU A 57 15.42 1.48 9.88
CA GLU A 57 14.88 0.29 9.26
C GLU A 57 13.84 0.61 8.18
N ILE A 58 13.95 -0.08 7.06
CA ILE A 58 12.97 -0.13 5.98
C ILE A 58 12.58 -1.60 5.83
N SER A 59 11.30 -1.88 6.02
CA SER A 59 10.74 -3.22 5.85
C SER A 59 10.04 -3.30 4.50
N VAL A 60 10.28 -4.36 3.75
CA VAL A 60 9.66 -4.60 2.44
C VAL A 60 8.97 -5.94 2.51
N TRP A 61 7.67 -6.00 2.23
CA TRP A 61 6.85 -7.21 2.30
C TRP A 61 6.51 -7.65 0.88
N ILE A 62 7.03 -8.80 0.46
CA ILE A 62 6.77 -9.38 -0.85
C ILE A 62 5.48 -10.19 -0.79
N ASN A 63 4.45 -9.69 -1.44
CA ASN A 63 3.12 -10.29 -1.44
C ASN A 63 2.90 -11.11 -2.71
N VAL A 64 2.79 -12.43 -2.55
CA VAL A 64 2.51 -13.40 -3.62
C VAL A 64 1.15 -14.07 -3.35
N PRO A 65 0.31 -14.31 -4.38
CA PRO A 65 -0.92 -15.07 -4.20
C PRO A 65 -0.61 -16.48 -3.68
N ALA A 66 -1.34 -16.94 -2.66
CA ALA A 66 -1.06 -18.20 -1.96
C ALA A 66 -1.03 -19.43 -2.89
N ASP A 67 -1.83 -19.43 -3.95
CA ASP A 67 -1.88 -20.48 -4.98
C ASP A 67 -0.69 -20.45 -5.95
N ARG A 68 0.18 -19.45 -5.85
CA ARG A 68 1.38 -19.25 -6.69
C ARG A 68 2.68 -19.35 -5.90
N VAL A 69 2.63 -19.45 -4.57
CA VAL A 69 3.83 -19.50 -3.72
C VAL A 69 4.76 -20.66 -4.10
N ALA A 70 4.19 -21.85 -4.36
CA ALA A 70 4.96 -23.02 -4.77
C ALA A 70 5.61 -22.88 -6.16
N ASP A 71 5.17 -21.91 -6.96
CA ASP A 71 5.75 -21.65 -8.27
C ASP A 71 6.91 -20.65 -8.18
N VAL A 72 7.19 -20.01 -7.04
CA VAL A 72 8.26 -19.02 -6.91
C VAL A 72 9.61 -19.72 -6.73
N GLU A 73 10.54 -19.45 -7.66
CA GLU A 73 11.91 -19.97 -7.60
C GLU A 73 12.81 -19.07 -6.75
N GLU A 74 12.73 -17.76 -6.99
CA GLU A 74 13.50 -16.75 -6.26
C GLU A 74 12.82 -15.38 -6.34
N ALA A 75 12.86 -14.63 -5.24
CA ALA A 75 12.59 -13.19 -5.23
C ALA A 75 13.88 -12.40 -5.01
N VAL A 76 14.22 -11.52 -5.96
CA VAL A 76 15.41 -10.66 -5.88
C VAL A 76 14.98 -9.21 -5.68
N ILE A 77 15.40 -8.62 -4.56
CA ILE A 77 15.18 -7.21 -4.28
C ILE A 77 16.50 -6.46 -4.40
N VAL A 78 16.50 -5.43 -5.25
CA VAL A 78 17.64 -4.54 -5.43
C VAL A 78 17.32 -3.19 -4.81
N PHE A 79 18.07 -2.80 -3.79
CA PHE A 79 17.99 -1.48 -3.18
C PHE A 79 19.09 -0.58 -3.71
N HIS A 80 18.70 0.55 -4.27
CA HIS A 80 19.54 1.63 -4.69
C HIS A 80 19.57 2.71 -3.61
N VAL A 81 20.76 3.02 -3.10
CA VAL A 81 20.99 3.92 -1.97
C VAL A 81 22.05 4.98 -2.31
N PRO A 82 22.07 6.12 -1.59
CA PRO A 82 23.15 7.11 -1.71
C PRO A 82 24.54 6.49 -1.51
N ARG A 83 25.53 6.95 -2.28
CA ARG A 83 26.92 6.47 -2.22
C ARG A 83 27.56 6.48 -0.83
N ASN A 84 27.16 7.44 0.01
CA ASN A 84 27.65 7.61 1.38
C ASN A 84 26.69 7.08 2.45
N ALA A 85 25.63 6.37 2.07
CA ALA A 85 24.77 5.74 3.06
C ALA A 85 25.49 4.55 3.70
N ASP A 86 25.35 4.42 5.01
CA ASP A 86 25.64 3.21 5.74
C ASP A 86 24.45 2.26 5.61
N VAL A 87 24.68 1.01 5.24
CA VAL A 87 23.58 0.07 4.92
C VAL A 87 23.92 -1.34 5.37
N ASP A 88 22.99 -1.91 6.12
CA ASP A 88 23.01 -3.29 6.58
C ASP A 88 21.74 -4.03 6.16
N VAL A 89 21.87 -5.30 5.81
CA VAL A 89 20.72 -6.21 5.70
C VAL A 89 20.48 -6.78 7.09
N VAL A 90 19.39 -6.37 7.72
CA VAL A 90 19.05 -6.73 9.12
C VAL A 90 18.43 -8.12 9.16
N TYR A 91 17.51 -8.38 8.24
CA TYR A 91 16.75 -9.61 8.18
C TYR A 91 16.35 -9.94 6.74
N VAL A 92 16.27 -11.23 6.43
CA VAL A 92 15.72 -11.77 5.18
C VAL A 92 14.96 -13.03 5.56
N ASP A 93 13.65 -13.03 5.38
CA ASP A 93 12.85 -14.25 5.53
C ASP A 93 12.99 -15.12 4.29
N GLN A 94 13.11 -16.43 4.49
CA GLN A 94 13.20 -17.43 3.41
C GLN A 94 12.26 -18.61 3.69
N SER A 95 11.26 -18.42 4.54
CA SER A 95 10.35 -19.47 4.99
C SER A 95 9.38 -19.95 3.91
N LEU A 96 9.04 -19.08 2.95
CA LEU A 96 8.09 -19.37 1.88
C LEU A 96 8.76 -19.71 0.55
N PHE A 97 9.75 -18.91 0.14
CA PHE A 97 10.56 -19.09 -1.05
C PHE A 97 11.93 -18.42 -0.86
N PRO A 98 12.94 -18.78 -1.67
CA PRO A 98 14.25 -18.14 -1.61
C PRO A 98 14.19 -16.64 -1.89
N GLU A 99 14.85 -15.86 -1.04
CA GLU A 99 14.98 -14.42 -1.19
C GLU A 99 16.43 -13.98 -1.25
N ARG A 100 16.70 -12.97 -2.08
CA ARG A 100 18.00 -12.35 -2.21
C ARG A 100 17.92 -10.83 -2.23
N VAL A 101 18.67 -10.22 -1.32
CA VAL A 101 18.81 -8.77 -1.23
C VAL A 101 20.12 -8.32 -1.87
N VAL A 102 20.06 -7.33 -2.75
CA VAL A 102 21.21 -6.71 -3.39
C VAL A 102 21.23 -5.22 -3.07
N ILE A 103 22.32 -4.74 -2.49
CA ILE A 103 22.51 -3.30 -2.21
C ILE A 103 23.41 -2.67 -3.28
N LYS A 104 22.91 -1.63 -3.94
CA LYS A 104 23.65 -0.80 -4.90
C LYS A 104 23.80 0.62 -4.35
N LYS A 105 25.05 1.02 -4.06
CA LYS A 105 25.39 2.38 -3.64
C LYS A 105 25.63 3.29 -4.84
N ASP A 106 24.62 3.49 -5.68
CA ASP A 106 24.73 4.17 -6.98
C ASP A 106 23.98 5.51 -7.08
N LEU A 107 23.15 5.86 -6.09
CA LEU A 107 22.47 7.16 -6.05
C LEU A 107 23.43 8.30 -5.67
N PRO A 108 23.07 9.57 -5.98
CA PRO A 108 23.82 10.74 -5.53
C PRO A 108 24.06 10.76 -4.02
N TYR A 109 25.13 11.43 -3.59
CA TYR A 109 25.43 11.65 -2.18
C TYR A 109 24.24 12.32 -1.48
N TRP A 110 23.85 11.79 -0.33
CA TRP A 110 22.84 12.39 0.52
C TRP A 110 23.53 13.15 1.65
N LYS A 111 23.06 14.37 1.92
CA LYS A 111 23.55 15.18 3.02
C LYS A 111 22.48 15.25 4.10
N GLU A 112 22.90 14.99 5.33
CA GLU A 112 22.04 15.15 6.49
C GLU A 112 21.43 16.55 6.55
N GLY A 113 20.13 16.62 6.84
CA GLY A 113 19.36 17.86 6.91
C GLY A 113 18.83 18.38 5.55
N TRP A 114 19.12 17.72 4.42
CA TRP A 114 18.62 18.14 3.09
C TRP A 114 17.24 17.58 2.73
N GLY A 115 16.57 16.95 3.70
CA GLY A 115 15.30 16.25 3.51
C GLY A 115 15.43 14.74 3.69
N PRO A 116 14.36 13.99 3.43
CA PRO A 116 14.33 12.55 3.66
C PRO A 116 15.38 11.85 2.78
N LEU A 117 16.07 10.88 3.36
CA LEU A 117 16.92 9.98 2.60
C LEU A 117 16.00 9.11 1.73
N VAL A 118 16.24 9.09 0.42
CA VAL A 118 15.45 8.30 -0.52
C VAL A 118 16.20 7.03 -0.89
N VAL A 119 15.50 5.91 -0.78
CA VAL A 119 15.94 4.60 -1.28
C VAL A 119 15.02 4.23 -2.43
N TRP A 120 15.59 3.83 -3.55
CA TRP A 120 14.83 3.24 -4.66
C TRP A 120 14.97 1.74 -4.62
N GLY A 121 13.89 1.02 -4.91
CA GLY A 121 13.90 -0.44 -4.93
C GLY A 121 13.35 -0.99 -6.23
N SER A 122 13.81 -2.17 -6.60
CA SER A 122 13.16 -2.99 -7.61
C SER A 122 13.07 -4.43 -7.13
N LEU A 123 11.88 -5.02 -7.19
CA LEU A 123 11.66 -6.44 -6.97
C LEU A 123 11.52 -7.15 -8.31
N SER A 124 12.25 -8.25 -8.50
CA SER A 124 11.99 -9.24 -9.55
C SER A 124 11.64 -10.57 -8.89
N ILE A 125 10.61 -11.24 -9.41
CA ILE A 125 10.19 -12.57 -8.96
C ILE A 125 10.35 -13.52 -10.13
N GLU A 126 11.29 -14.46 -9.99
CA GLU A 126 11.43 -15.62 -10.86
C GLU A 126 10.50 -16.72 -10.36
N ALA A 127 9.78 -17.32 -11.30
CA ALA A 127 8.78 -18.33 -11.00
C ALA A 127 8.72 -19.34 -12.14
N GLU A 128 7.98 -20.43 -11.93
CA GLU A 128 7.56 -21.33 -12.99
C GLU A 128 6.15 -20.96 -13.51
N GLY A 129 5.86 -21.38 -14.74
CA GLY A 129 4.51 -21.30 -15.30
C GLY A 129 4.09 -19.89 -15.75
N ARG A 130 2.84 -19.51 -15.45
CA ARG A 130 2.24 -18.28 -16.01
C ARG A 130 2.56 -17.06 -15.13
N PRO A 131 2.76 -15.87 -15.73
CA PRO A 131 2.84 -14.64 -14.98
C PRO A 131 1.61 -14.43 -14.09
N PHE A 132 1.83 -13.99 -12.86
CA PHE A 132 0.80 -13.67 -11.89
C PHE A 132 1.01 -12.27 -11.32
N ARG A 133 0.00 -11.69 -10.67
CA ARG A 133 0.15 -10.39 -10.02
C ARG A 133 0.83 -10.56 -8.68
N ALA A 134 1.85 -9.76 -8.43
CA ALA A 134 2.50 -9.64 -7.14
C ALA A 134 2.37 -8.20 -6.62
N ALA A 135 2.62 -8.03 -5.33
CA ALA A 135 2.68 -6.73 -4.72
C ALA A 135 3.88 -6.61 -3.79
N VAL A 136 4.29 -5.38 -3.54
CA VAL A 136 5.29 -5.02 -2.55
C VAL A 136 4.65 -4.01 -1.62
N GLU A 137 4.63 -4.29 -0.34
CA GLU A 137 4.31 -3.30 0.69
C GLU A 137 5.61 -2.80 1.29
N VAL A 138 5.83 -1.49 1.22
CA VAL A 138 7.01 -0.83 1.79
C VAL A 138 6.57 -0.14 3.05
N ILE A 139 7.18 -0.49 4.18
CA ILE A 139 6.97 0.14 5.47
C ILE A 139 8.25 0.90 5.83
N ASP A 140 8.15 2.21 5.87
CA ASP A 140 9.27 3.11 6.08
C ASP A 140 8.95 4.17 7.17
N ALA A 141 9.78 5.21 7.24
CA ALA A 141 9.63 6.29 8.22
C ALA A 141 8.30 7.08 8.12
N VAL A 142 7.68 7.06 6.95
CA VAL A 142 6.52 7.87 6.59
C VAL A 142 5.23 7.06 6.66
N GLY A 143 5.32 5.73 6.50
CA GLY A 143 4.19 4.82 6.65
C GLY A 143 4.31 3.60 5.73
N ALA A 144 3.15 3.01 5.41
CA ALA A 144 3.04 1.88 4.49
C ALA A 144 2.58 2.34 3.10
N GLU A 145 3.25 1.86 2.04
CA GLU A 145 2.90 2.14 0.65
C GLU A 145 2.93 0.85 -0.19
N TRP A 146 1.92 0.68 -1.05
CA TRP A 146 1.75 -0.53 -1.86
C TRP A 146 2.13 -0.30 -3.32
N TYR A 147 2.92 -1.21 -3.87
CA TYR A 147 3.36 -1.25 -5.26
C TYR A 147 2.89 -2.57 -5.88
N PHE A 148 2.38 -2.53 -7.11
CA PHE A 148 1.83 -3.70 -7.78
C PHE A 148 2.50 -3.94 -9.13
N GLY A 149 2.71 -5.20 -9.48
CA GLY A 149 3.18 -5.58 -10.80
C GLY A 149 2.88 -7.03 -11.14
N ALA A 150 3.51 -7.52 -12.20
CA ALA A 150 3.43 -8.91 -12.62
C ALA A 150 4.74 -9.62 -12.27
N SER A 151 4.70 -10.91 -11.96
CA SER A 151 5.91 -11.74 -11.88
C SER A 151 6.67 -11.69 -13.22
N TYR A 152 7.98 -11.92 -13.19
CA TYR A 152 8.92 -11.74 -14.31
C TYR A 152 9.06 -10.29 -14.84
N ARG A 153 8.49 -9.30 -14.13
CA ARG A 153 8.71 -7.88 -14.42
C ARG A 153 9.16 -7.19 -13.14
N ASP A 154 10.02 -6.19 -13.29
CA ASP A 154 10.48 -5.39 -12.17
C ASP A 154 9.31 -4.58 -11.59
N ILE A 155 9.10 -4.71 -10.28
CA ILE A 155 8.21 -3.86 -9.49
C ILE A 155 9.10 -2.80 -8.84
N SER A 156 9.10 -1.59 -9.40
CA SER A 156 9.82 -0.45 -8.83
C SER A 156 9.05 0.16 -7.67
N PHE A 157 9.76 0.49 -6.60
CA PHE A 157 9.23 1.13 -5.42
C PHE A 157 10.19 2.18 -4.86
N ARG A 158 9.68 2.99 -3.93
CA ARG A 158 10.45 4.01 -3.23
C ARG A 158 10.23 3.87 -1.74
N ALA A 159 11.30 4.03 -0.96
CA ALA A 159 11.25 4.15 0.48
C ALA A 159 11.91 5.46 0.93
N ARG A 160 11.53 5.91 2.12
CA ARG A 160 12.02 7.12 2.77
C ARG A 160 12.51 6.80 4.16
N ALA A 161 13.73 7.22 4.42
CA ALA A 161 14.32 7.25 5.75
C ALA A 161 14.30 8.71 6.28
N SER A 162 13.65 8.95 7.42
CA SER A 162 13.76 10.18 8.21
C SER A 162 14.72 9.99 9.39
N ARG A 163 15.79 10.79 9.43
CA ARG A 163 16.49 11.08 10.68
C ARG A 163 15.65 11.99 11.57
#